data_AF-A0AAD7SVU4-F1
#
_entry.id   AF-A0AAD7SVU4-F1
#
_cell.length_a   1.000
_cell.length_b   1.000
_cell.length_c   1.000
_cell.angle_alpha   90.00
_cell.angle_beta   90.00
_cell.angle_gamma   90.00
#
_symmetry.space_group_name_H-M   'P 1'
#
loop_
_entity.id
_entity.type
_entity.pdbx_description
1 polymer ?
#
loop_
_entity_poly.entity_id
_entity_poly.type
_entity_poly.pdbx_seq_one_letter_code
_entity_poly.pdbx_strand_id
1 'polypeptide(L)'
;MTVLTAEMLQSMMGSLKTDIFNHSTRITELEANVGSLTTRVTYLDNRCEDLEGRMRRNNIRLLGIPEGVEGPRPTESVAGLLQELLGLDEKPLLDRAHRTLRSRPRGG
;
A
#
# COMPACT_ATOMS: atom_id res chain seq x y z
N MET A 1 -6.20 65.59 -13.08
CA MET A 1 -6.66 64.53 -12.16
C MET A 1 -7.08 63.26 -12.93
N THR A 2 -7.81 63.36 -14.04
CA THR A 2 -8.28 62.21 -14.85
C THR A 2 -7.19 61.44 -15.62
N VAL A 3 -6.10 62.11 -16.04
CA VAL A 3 -4.98 61.44 -16.74
C VAL A 3 -4.14 60.59 -15.77
N LEU A 4 -3.85 61.11 -14.58
CA LEU A 4 -3.15 60.39 -13.51
C LEU A 4 -3.88 59.11 -13.10
N THR A 5 -5.22 59.13 -13.03
CA THR A 5 -6.00 57.93 -12.72
C THR A 5 -5.95 56.87 -13.81
N ALA A 6 -5.82 57.28 -15.08
CA ALA A 6 -5.69 56.34 -16.20
C ALA A 6 -4.31 55.64 -16.20
N GLU A 7 -3.24 56.39 -15.92
CA GLU A 7 -1.88 55.84 -15.80
C GLU A 7 -1.75 54.85 -14.63
N MET A 8 -2.36 55.17 -13.48
CA MET A 8 -2.40 54.26 -12.32
C MET A 8 -3.15 52.96 -12.63
N LEU A 9 -4.29 53.04 -13.33
CA LEU A 9 -5.03 51.86 -13.77
C LEU A 9 -4.25 51.02 -14.78
N GLN A 10 -3.52 51.66 -15.69
CA GLN A 10 -2.70 50.97 -16.69
C GLN A 10 -1.50 50.27 -16.06
N SER A 11 -0.86 50.89 -15.05
CA SER A 11 0.20 50.27 -14.26
C SER A 11 -0.31 49.03 -13.50
N MET A 12 -1.44 49.15 -12.82
CA MET A 12 -2.08 48.06 -12.10
C MET A 12 -2.47 46.90 -13.04
N MET A 13 -3.02 47.22 -14.22
CA MET A 13 -3.35 46.21 -15.22
C MET A 13 -2.10 45.49 -15.74
N GLY A 14 -0.98 46.20 -15.87
CA GLY A 14 0.31 45.62 -16.21
C GLY A 14 0.85 44.65 -15.16
N SER A 15 0.74 44.99 -13.88
CA SER A 15 1.15 44.10 -12.78
C SER A 15 0.28 42.85 -12.73
N LEU A 16 -1.05 43.00 -12.78
CA LEU A 16 -1.98 41.87 -12.81
C LEU A 16 -1.72 40.92 -13.99
N LYS A 17 -1.42 41.45 -15.17
CA LYS A 17 -1.08 40.62 -16.34
C LYS A 17 0.18 39.78 -16.10
N THR A 18 1.19 40.37 -15.47
CA THR A 18 2.43 39.67 -15.11
C THR A 18 2.17 38.58 -14.08
N ASP A 19 1.38 38.88 -13.05
CA ASP A 19 1.03 37.91 -12.00
C ASP A 19 0.22 36.73 -12.55
N ILE A 20 -0.76 37.01 -13.43
CA ILE A 20 -1.54 35.97 -14.12
C ILE A 20 -0.63 35.08 -14.95
N PHE A 21 0.31 35.66 -15.70
CA PHE A 21 1.27 34.87 -16.48
C PHE A 21 2.12 33.97 -15.59
N ASN A 22 2.69 34.53 -14.52
CA ASN A 22 3.50 33.79 -13.56
C ASN A 22 2.70 32.67 -12.88
N HIS A 23 1.45 32.93 -12.50
CA HIS A 23 0.56 31.91 -11.94
C HIS A 23 0.23 30.83 -12.97
N SER A 24 -0.03 31.19 -14.22
CA SER A 24 -0.26 30.23 -15.30
C SER A 24 0.95 29.31 -15.47
N THR A 25 2.16 29.85 -15.49
CA THR A 25 3.40 29.05 -15.57
C THR A 25 3.52 28.10 -14.38
N ARG A 26 3.33 28.62 -13.16
CA ARG A 26 3.39 27.79 -11.94
C ARG A 26 2.34 26.68 -11.91
N ILE A 27 1.13 26.95 -12.41
CA ILE A 27 0.08 25.92 -12.53
C ILE A 27 0.55 24.80 -13.46
N THR A 28 1.09 25.14 -14.63
CA THR A 28 1.58 24.12 -15.58
C THR A 28 2.73 23.29 -15.01
N GLU A 29 3.65 23.90 -14.25
CA GLU A 29 4.73 23.17 -13.57
C GLU A 29 4.20 22.25 -12.47
N LEU A 30 3.21 22.71 -11.69
CA LEU A 30 2.57 21.89 -10.66
C LEU A 30 1.82 20.71 -11.27
N GLU A 31 1.09 20.91 -12.37
CA GLU A 31 0.40 19.83 -13.08
C GLU A 31 1.40 18.76 -13.57
N ALA A 32 2.53 19.18 -14.14
CA ALA A 32 3.59 18.26 -14.56
C ALA A 32 4.20 17.48 -13.38
N ASN A 33 4.45 18.16 -12.26
CA ASN A 33 4.96 17.54 -11.03
C ASN A 33 3.97 16.54 -10.44
N VAL A 34 2.68 16.88 -10.39
CA VAL A 34 1.61 15.97 -9.95
C VAL A 34 1.55 14.74 -10.85
N GLY A 35 1.66 14.91 -12.17
CA GLY A 35 1.75 13.79 -13.12
C GLY A 35 2.92 12.86 -12.81
N SER A 36 4.12 13.41 -12.64
CA SER A 36 5.33 12.64 -12.30
C SER A 36 5.20 11.90 -10.96
N LEU A 37 4.68 12.58 -9.92
CA LEU A 37 4.46 11.98 -8.61
C LEU A 37 3.43 10.85 -8.68
N THR A 38 2.34 11.03 -9.43
CA THR A 38 1.31 10.00 -9.61
C THR A 38 1.92 8.75 -10.24
N THR A 39 2.71 8.89 -11.31
CA THR A 39 3.42 7.77 -11.93
C THR A 39 4.36 7.05 -10.95
N ARG A 40 5.10 7.81 -10.13
CA ARG A 40 6.01 7.23 -9.13
C ARG A 40 5.27 6.47 -8.04
N VAL A 41 4.16 7.01 -7.55
CA VAL A 41 3.33 6.36 -6.53
C VAL A 41 2.80 5.04 -7.07
N THR A 42 2.21 5.03 -8.27
CA THR A 42 1.71 3.79 -8.90
C THR A 42 2.82 2.76 -9.11
N TYR A 43 4.02 3.20 -9.54
CA TYR A 43 5.16 2.30 -9.68
C TYR A 43 5.57 1.66 -8.37
N LEU A 44 5.66 2.45 -7.30
CA LEU A 44 6.05 1.97 -5.98
C LEU A 44 4.98 1.04 -5.38
N ASP A 45 3.71 1.35 -5.59
CA ASP A 45 2.59 0.52 -5.12
C ASP A 45 2.64 -0.87 -5.75
N ASN A 46 2.80 -0.94 -7.08
CA ASN A 46 2.97 -2.21 -7.81
C ASN A 46 4.21 -3.00 -7.32
N ARG A 47 5.30 -2.30 -7.00
CA ARG A 47 6.51 -2.94 -6.45
C ARG A 47 6.28 -3.48 -5.04
N CYS A 48 5.58 -2.74 -4.19
CA CYS A 48 5.22 -3.19 -2.85
C CYS A 48 4.33 -4.44 -2.94
N GLU A 49 3.32 -4.44 -3.80
CA GLU A 49 2.45 -5.61 -4.00
C GLU A 49 3.22 -6.85 -4.49
N ASP A 50 4.09 -6.69 -5.49
CA ASP A 50 4.95 -7.79 -5.98
C ASP A 50 5.87 -8.33 -4.88
N LEU A 51 6.49 -7.45 -4.10
CA LEU A 51 7.35 -7.84 -2.98
C LEU A 51 6.55 -8.56 -1.89
N GLU A 52 5.41 -8.02 -1.46
CA GLU A 52 4.56 -8.67 -0.47
C GLU A 52 4.09 -10.06 -0.93
N GLY A 53 3.69 -10.16 -2.20
CA GLY A 53 3.31 -11.42 -2.83
C GLY A 53 4.44 -12.44 -2.77
N ARG A 54 5.66 -12.05 -3.15
CA ARG A 54 6.85 -12.94 -3.10
C ARG A 54 7.23 -13.32 -1.68
N MET A 55 7.21 -12.37 -0.75
CA MET A 55 7.55 -12.61 0.66
C MET A 55 6.58 -13.57 1.35
N ARG A 56 5.32 -13.58 0.93
CA ARG A 56 4.27 -14.42 1.51
C ARG A 56 3.85 -15.60 0.63
N ARG A 57 4.46 -15.80 -0.54
CA ARG A 57 4.07 -16.82 -1.52
C ARG A 57 4.02 -18.24 -0.96
N ASN A 58 4.92 -18.56 -0.03
CA ASN A 58 4.99 -19.89 0.58
C ASN A 58 4.21 -19.99 1.91
N ASN A 59 3.54 -18.92 2.32
CA ASN A 59 2.74 -18.91 3.53
C ASN A 59 1.32 -19.39 3.20
N ILE A 60 0.87 -20.43 3.91
CA ILE A 60 -0.51 -20.90 3.84
C ILE A 60 -1.27 -20.53 5.11
N ARG A 61 -2.59 -20.35 5.00
CA ARG A 61 -3.46 -20.00 6.13
C ARG A 61 -4.53 -21.07 6.30
N LEU A 62 -4.46 -21.80 7.41
CA LEU A 62 -5.43 -22.83 7.76
C LEU A 62 -6.57 -22.21 8.59
N LEU A 63 -7.81 -22.42 8.17
CA LEU A 63 -9.01 -21.91 8.83
C LEU A 63 -9.82 -23.08 9.42
N GLY A 64 -10.54 -22.83 10.51
CA GLY A 64 -11.40 -23.84 11.13
C GLY A 64 -10.69 -24.87 12.01
N ILE A 65 -9.39 -24.72 12.25
CA ILE A 65 -8.67 -25.62 13.17
C ILE A 65 -9.02 -25.25 14.62
N PRO A 66 -9.56 -26.19 15.43
CA PRO A 66 -9.88 -25.92 16.84
C PRO A 66 -8.65 -25.49 17.62
N GLU A 67 -8.81 -24.57 18.57
CA GLU A 67 -7.67 -24.09 19.37
C GLU A 67 -7.23 -25.11 20.42
N GLY A 68 -5.91 -25.26 20.60
CA GLY A 68 -5.32 -26.12 21.62
C GLY A 68 -4.97 -27.53 21.13
N VAL A 69 -5.35 -27.91 19.91
CA VAL A 69 -5.01 -29.21 19.31
C VAL A 69 -3.54 -29.35 18.92
N GLU A 70 -2.82 -28.23 18.83
CA GLU A 70 -1.45 -28.19 18.30
C GLU A 70 -0.39 -28.60 19.33
N GLY A 71 -0.75 -28.60 20.61
CA GLY A 71 0.19 -28.88 21.70
C GLY A 71 1.40 -27.92 21.74
N PRO A 72 2.53 -28.35 22.33
CA PRO A 72 3.70 -27.50 22.53
C PRO A 72 4.55 -27.31 21.26
N ARG A 73 4.30 -28.07 20.19
CA ARG A 73 5.07 -28.05 18.94
C ARG A 73 4.17 -27.82 17.72
N PRO A 74 3.75 -26.56 17.47
CA PRO A 74 2.82 -26.24 16.38
C PRO A 74 3.31 -26.69 15.00
N THR A 75 4.62 -26.58 14.73
CA THR A 75 5.20 -26.95 13.43
C THR A 75 5.04 -28.44 13.14
N GLU A 76 5.32 -29.31 14.11
CA GLU A 76 5.17 -30.77 13.95
C GLU A 76 3.70 -31.18 13.82
N SER A 77 2.81 -30.55 14.59
CA SER A 77 1.36 -30.79 14.53
C SER A 77 0.79 -30.40 13.17
N VAL A 78 1.11 -29.20 12.67
CA VAL A 78 0.63 -28.73 11.36
C VAL A 78 1.24 -29.56 10.23
N ALA A 79 2.52 -29.95 10.30
CA ALA A 79 3.12 -30.82 9.30
C ALA A 79 2.41 -32.18 9.23
N GLY A 80 2.07 -32.77 10.39
CA GLY A 80 1.28 -34.01 10.45
C GLY A 80 -0.13 -33.84 9.87
N LEU A 81 -0.82 -32.74 10.24
CA LEU A 81 -2.14 -32.43 9.70
C LEU A 81 -2.12 -32.28 8.18
N LEU A 82 -1.12 -31.60 7.62
CA LEU A 82 -0.98 -31.45 6.17
C LEU A 82 -0.67 -32.77 5.48
N GLN A 83 0.17 -33.61 6.10
CA GLN A 83 0.47 -34.95 5.59
C GLN A 83 -0.81 -35.78 5.47
N GLU A 84 -1.64 -35.81 6.52
CA GLU A 84 -2.90 -36.53 6.53
C GLU A 84 -3.91 -35.94 5.53
N LEU A 85 -4.11 -34.63 5.57
CA LEU A 85 -5.13 -33.94 4.75
C LEU A 85 -4.85 -34.02 3.25
N LEU A 86 -3.57 -33.96 2.86
CA LEU A 86 -3.15 -33.97 1.45
C LEU A 86 -2.71 -35.36 0.99
N GLY A 87 -2.67 -36.36 1.87
CA GLY A 87 -2.23 -37.72 1.55
C GLY A 87 -0.76 -37.79 1.12
N LEU A 88 0.12 -37.06 1.80
CA LEU A 88 1.55 -37.03 1.49
C LEU A 88 2.27 -38.24 2.10
N ASP A 89 3.18 -38.84 1.34
CA ASP A 89 4.00 -39.96 1.84
C ASP A 89 4.88 -39.54 3.03
N GLU A 90 5.38 -38.31 3.01
CA GLU A 90 6.21 -37.73 4.06
C GLU A 90 5.66 -36.40 4.57
N LYS A 91 6.08 -36.01 5.78
CA LYS A 91 5.70 -34.71 6.36
C LYS A 91 6.35 -33.57 5.56
N PRO A 92 5.58 -32.55 5.16
CA PRO A 92 6.16 -31.39 4.51
C PRO A 92 7.08 -30.63 5.47
N LEU A 93 8.18 -30.10 4.94
CA LEU A 93 9.08 -29.24 5.70
C LEU A 93 8.41 -27.88 5.91
N LEU A 94 8.31 -27.45 7.17
CA LEU A 94 7.73 -26.17 7.55
C LEU A 94 8.76 -25.35 8.34
N ASP A 95 9.05 -24.14 7.88
CA ASP A 95 9.94 -23.21 8.61
C ASP A 95 9.31 -22.76 9.93
N ARG A 96 8.00 -22.48 9.92
CA ARG A 96 7.27 -21.98 11.08
C ARG A 96 5.78 -22.24 10.95
N ALA A 97 5.16 -22.71 12.03
CA ALA A 97 3.71 -22.69 12.19
C ALA A 97 3.33 -21.87 13.43
N HIS A 98 2.29 -21.05 13.32
CA HIS A 98 1.79 -20.27 14.44
C HIS A 98 0.33 -19.86 14.21
N ARG A 99 -0.38 -19.58 15.31
CA ARG A 99 -1.70 -18.95 15.27
C ARG A 99 -1.56 -17.47 14.94
N THR A 100 -2.55 -16.92 14.25
CA THR A 100 -2.68 -15.47 14.10
C THR A 100 -2.88 -14.82 15.47
N LEU A 101 -2.38 -13.60 15.66
CA LEU A 101 -2.51 -12.80 16.90
C LEU A 101 -3.96 -12.29 17.14
N ARG A 102 -4.96 -13.18 17.07
CA ARG A 102 -6.34 -12.90 17.43
C ARG A 102 -6.65 -13.53 18.78
N SER A 103 -7.51 -12.88 19.56
CA SER A 103 -8.04 -13.47 20.79
C SER A 103 -8.80 -14.75 20.46
N ARG A 104 -8.69 -15.74 21.35
CA ARG A 104 -9.48 -16.98 21.29
C ARG A 104 -10.96 -16.64 21.07
N PRO A 105 -11.60 -17.14 20.01
CA PRO A 105 -13.03 -17.00 19.83
C PRO A 105 -13.73 -17.52 21.09
N ARG A 106 -14.70 -16.75 21.61
CA ARG A 106 -15.56 -17.25 22.70
C ARG A 106 -16.26 -18.48 22.16
N GLY A 107 -16.18 -19.60 22.90
CA GLY A 107 -16.84 -20.83 22.51
C GLY A 107 -18.32 -20.56 22.25
N GLY A 108 -18.82 -21.02 21.09
CA GLY A 108 -20.24 -21.09 20.80
C GLY A 108 -20.89 -22.22 21.58
#